data_AF-A0A380NM52-F1
#
_entry.id   AF-A0A380NM52-F1
#
_cell.length_a   1.000
_cell.length_b   1.000
_cell.length_c   1.000
_cell.angle_alpha   90.00
_cell.angle_beta   90.00
_cell.angle_gamma   90.00
#
_symmetry.space_group_name_H-M   'P 1'
#
loop_
_entity.id
_entity.type
_entity.pdbx_description
1 polymer ?
#
loop_
_entity_poly.entity_id
_entity_poly.type
_entity_poly.pdbx_seq_one_letter_code
_entity_poly.pdbx_strand_id
1 'polypeptide(L)'
;MGIFSYMFENTDQIMRLLLEHIQLTAIAVGLAIIVGLPLGILISYVKPLNKPIMGATNLIQAVPSMALLGFAIPLLGIGTLPSVIVVFLYSLLPIVKNTYIGISQISSGTIEAARGIGLTRQQILWKVQLPLTLPMLMAGVRISAVTAVGLMTIAAFIGAGGLGFLVFSGISSVNNGMILAGAIPACILALAIDWILSQVESLVTPVSLQPELLKTRATLTARRRRQKWSVGIVVVLLAVMFGNNVYSSFVKDPNTIRIGSKQFTEQLVLGNMLSEMIEKNTDIKVESHLGAGGTQVLFSAMEKGDLDAYIDYTGTAYVDILKHEPVSDANQVYNTTKQELADKYNIALLAAAPFSNTYTLAVDPKIATEYNLHTMSELSQVASSLNAGTTLEFLNRQDGLLGVQKEYGFTFKDAKGIDGATRYVALSSGDVQVVDAFSTDGLLKKYNLTVLEDDKGFFPPYYGVPLVREDTLEAHPELQGVIDRMMATLDTDTMRELNYQVDVEHKSPKEVAHNFLVAKGLVK
;
A
#
# COMPACT_ATOMS: atom_id res chain seq x y z
N MET A 1 -13.74 -18.96 -4.25
CA MET A 1 -12.94 -19.36 -5.44
C MET A 1 -11.67 -20.07 -5.00
N GLY A 2 -11.22 -21.09 -5.75
CA GLY A 2 -9.89 -21.66 -5.55
C GLY A 2 -8.81 -20.72 -6.08
N ILE A 3 -7.61 -20.74 -5.47
CA ILE A 3 -6.48 -19.88 -5.83
C ILE A 3 -6.20 -19.85 -7.35
N PHE A 4 -6.26 -21.01 -8.01
CA PHE A 4 -5.94 -21.13 -9.42
C PHE A 4 -6.94 -20.40 -10.32
N SER A 5 -8.25 -20.48 -10.02
CA SER A 5 -9.27 -19.78 -10.82
C SER A 5 -9.10 -18.27 -10.70
N TYR A 6 -8.87 -17.76 -9.48
CA TYR A 6 -8.60 -16.32 -9.29
C TYR A 6 -7.37 -15.86 -10.09
N MET A 7 -6.27 -16.62 -10.05
CA MET A 7 -5.06 -16.27 -10.79
C MET A 7 -5.26 -16.28 -12.31
N PHE A 8 -6.01 -17.25 -12.85
CA PHE A 8 -6.30 -17.31 -14.28
C PHE A 8 -7.19 -16.15 -14.74
N GLU A 9 -8.21 -15.81 -13.96
CA GLU A 9 -9.15 -14.73 -14.30
C GLU A 9 -8.52 -13.34 -14.17
N ASN A 10 -7.57 -13.16 -13.24
CA ASN A 10 -6.94 -11.87 -12.95
C ASN A 10 -5.48 -11.79 -13.44
N THR A 11 -5.10 -12.58 -14.44
CA THR A 11 -3.71 -12.66 -14.93
C THR A 11 -3.18 -11.30 -15.38
N ASP A 12 -3.98 -10.50 -16.09
CA ASP A 12 -3.57 -9.18 -16.56
C ASP A 12 -3.27 -8.20 -15.41
N GLN A 13 -4.12 -8.21 -14.37
CA GLN A 13 -3.91 -7.39 -13.19
C GLN A 13 -2.65 -7.81 -12.43
N ILE A 14 -2.47 -9.12 -12.22
CA ILE A 14 -1.30 -9.67 -11.53
C ILE A 14 -0.03 -9.32 -12.30
N MET A 15 -0.03 -9.46 -13.63
CA MET A 15 1.14 -9.13 -14.47
C MET A 15 1.47 -7.65 -14.43
N ARG A 16 0.48 -6.76 -14.50
CA ARG A 16 0.69 -5.31 -14.38
C ARG A 16 1.31 -4.95 -13.02
N LEU A 17 0.73 -5.46 -11.93
CA LEU A 17 1.21 -5.21 -10.57
C LEU A 17 2.60 -5.84 -10.33
N LEU A 18 2.88 -7.00 -10.92
CA LEU A 18 4.22 -7.61 -10.88
C LEU A 18 5.26 -6.71 -11.54
N LEU A 19 4.97 -6.18 -12.73
CA LEU A 19 5.88 -5.30 -13.47
C LEU A 19 6.14 -4.00 -12.69
N GLU A 20 5.08 -3.39 -12.14
CA GLU A 20 5.18 -2.22 -11.26
C GLU A 20 6.07 -2.52 -10.04
N HIS A 21 5.85 -3.66 -9.38
CA HIS A 21 6.62 -4.10 -8.22
C HIS A 21 8.12 -4.26 -8.55
N ILE A 22 8.43 -4.87 -9.69
CA ILE A 22 9.81 -5.03 -10.20
C ILE A 22 10.45 -3.67 -10.44
N GLN A 23 9.73 -2.76 -11.10
CA GLN A 23 10.25 -1.44 -11.46
C GLN A 23 10.57 -0.61 -10.21
N LEU A 24 9.62 -0.49 -9.28
CA LEU A 24 9.82 0.28 -8.05
C LEU A 24 10.96 -0.29 -7.20
N THR A 25 11.03 -1.62 -7.08
CA THR A 25 12.11 -2.30 -6.35
C THR A 25 13.46 -2.06 -7.01
N ALA A 26 13.54 -2.17 -8.34
CA ALA A 26 14.78 -1.96 -9.10
C ALA A 26 15.28 -0.51 -8.99
N ILE A 27 14.38 0.49 -9.03
CA ILE A 27 14.74 1.90 -8.82
C ILE A 27 15.32 2.09 -7.42
N ALA A 28 14.62 1.64 -6.37
CA ALA A 28 15.04 1.82 -4.98
C ALA A 28 16.40 1.16 -4.70
N VAL A 29 16.60 -0.08 -5.16
CA VAL A 29 17.87 -0.80 -5.02
C VAL A 29 18.97 -0.15 -5.85
N GLY A 30 18.67 0.28 -7.07
CA GLY A 30 19.62 0.98 -7.93
C GLY A 30 20.16 2.27 -7.29
N LEU A 31 19.26 3.09 -6.74
CA LEU A 31 19.64 4.27 -5.95
C LEU A 31 20.49 3.88 -4.73
N ALA A 32 20.13 2.81 -4.03
CA ALA A 32 20.87 2.33 -2.86
C ALA A 32 22.28 1.82 -3.22
N ILE A 33 22.47 1.24 -4.39
CA ILE A 33 23.79 0.85 -4.91
C ILE A 33 24.62 2.10 -5.23
N ILE A 34 24.04 3.06 -5.96
CA ILE A 34 24.71 4.30 -6.38
C ILE A 34 25.21 5.10 -5.19
N VAL A 35 24.45 5.14 -4.10
CA VAL A 35 24.81 5.88 -2.88
C VAL A 35 25.59 5.01 -1.90
N GLY A 36 25.15 3.78 -1.67
CA GLY A 36 25.67 2.90 -0.64
C GLY A 36 27.07 2.37 -0.93
N LEU A 37 27.42 2.05 -2.18
CA LEU A 37 28.77 1.60 -2.52
C LEU A 37 29.82 2.72 -2.28
N PRO A 38 29.65 3.95 -2.78
CA PRO A 38 30.57 5.04 -2.47
C PRO A 38 30.66 5.35 -0.98
N LEU A 39 29.53 5.36 -0.26
CA LEU A 39 29.53 5.59 1.20
C LEU A 39 30.32 4.51 1.94
N GLY A 40 30.11 3.25 1.61
CA GLY A 40 30.84 2.12 2.20
C GLY A 40 32.33 2.20 1.93
N ILE A 41 32.73 2.55 0.70
CA ILE A 41 34.14 2.77 0.34
C ILE A 41 34.72 3.95 1.14
N LEU A 42 33.99 5.07 1.23
CA LEU A 42 34.41 6.28 1.93
C LEU A 42 34.73 6.00 3.40
N ILE A 43 33.85 5.30 4.12
CA ILE A 43 34.05 5.00 5.55
C ILE A 43 35.19 4.02 5.82
N SER A 44 35.59 3.23 4.82
CA SER A 44 36.79 2.38 4.92
C SER A 44 38.10 3.18 4.90
N TYR A 45 38.11 4.37 4.29
CA TYR A 45 39.30 5.24 4.27
C TYR A 45 39.26 6.33 5.34
N VAL A 46 38.08 6.88 5.62
CA VAL A 46 37.90 7.98 6.56
C VAL A 46 37.33 7.46 7.88
N LYS A 47 38.21 6.89 8.72
CA LYS A 47 37.84 6.27 10.01
C LYS A 47 36.89 7.09 10.90
N PRO A 48 37.03 8.43 11.01
CA PRO A 48 36.10 9.24 11.82
C PRO A 48 34.65 9.21 11.30
N LEU A 49 34.44 9.05 9.99
CA LEU A 49 33.11 9.00 9.38
C LEU A 49 32.40 7.65 9.55
N ASN A 50 33.13 6.60 9.92
CA ASN A 50 32.58 5.26 10.09
C ASN A 50 31.45 5.23 11.15
N LYS A 51 31.73 5.68 12.38
CA LYS A 51 30.75 5.68 13.47
C LYS A 51 29.46 6.44 13.13
N PRO A 52 29.50 7.70 12.65
CA PRO A 52 28.27 8.44 12.36
C PRO A 52 27.48 7.84 11.19
N ILE A 53 28.12 7.40 10.10
CA ILE A 53 27.42 6.84 8.94
C ILE A 53 26.82 5.46 9.27
N MET A 54 27.58 4.60 9.95
CA MET A 54 27.05 3.31 10.45
C MET A 54 25.94 3.52 11.47
N GLY A 55 26.08 4.51 12.36
CA GLY A 55 25.03 4.89 13.32
C GLY A 55 23.74 5.34 12.63
N ALA A 56 23.83 6.24 11.65
CA ALA A 56 22.69 6.73 10.89
C ALA A 56 21.99 5.62 10.10
N THR A 57 22.75 4.80 9.38
CA THR A 57 22.20 3.66 8.60
C THR A 57 21.58 2.59 9.49
N ASN A 58 22.16 2.30 10.66
CA ASN A 58 21.55 1.40 11.65
C ASN A 58 20.27 1.99 12.23
N LEU A 59 20.27 3.29 12.56
CA LEU A 59 19.10 3.97 13.12
C LEU A 59 17.91 3.91 12.15
N ILE A 60 18.15 4.17 10.86
CA ILE A 60 17.13 4.06 9.80
C ILE A 60 16.51 2.67 9.77
N GLN A 61 17.31 1.60 9.81
CA GLN A 61 16.77 0.24 9.82
C GLN A 61 16.09 -0.16 11.15
N ALA A 62 16.47 0.48 12.25
CA ALA A 62 15.87 0.22 13.55
C ALA A 62 14.45 0.80 13.70
N VAL A 63 14.12 1.84 12.93
CA VAL A 63 12.75 2.33 12.83
C VAL A 63 11.88 1.19 12.24
N PRO A 64 10.66 0.95 12.73
CA PRO A 64 9.73 0.02 12.08
C PRO A 64 9.34 0.52 10.68
N SER A 65 9.32 -0.36 9.67
CA SER A 65 9.07 0.04 8.27
C SER A 65 7.71 0.71 8.08
N MET A 66 6.67 0.19 8.73
CA MET A 66 5.34 0.80 8.74
C MET A 66 5.34 2.23 9.31
N ALA A 67 6.12 2.47 10.37
CA ALA A 67 6.22 3.81 10.95
C ALA A 67 6.94 4.76 9.99
N LEU A 68 8.03 4.32 9.35
CA LEU A 68 8.75 5.15 8.39
C LEU A 68 7.90 5.47 7.16
N LEU A 69 7.10 4.51 6.67
CA LEU A 69 6.11 4.73 5.60
C LEU A 69 5.05 5.75 6.01
N GLY A 70 4.49 5.64 7.23
CA GLY A 70 3.54 6.61 7.76
C GLY A 70 4.12 8.02 7.86
N PHE A 71 5.36 8.16 8.36
CA PHE A 71 6.05 9.45 8.42
C PHE A 71 6.43 10.02 7.04
N ALA A 72 6.57 9.17 6.02
CA ALA A 72 6.83 9.63 4.67
C ALA A 72 5.63 10.38 4.08
N ILE A 73 4.39 10.06 4.48
CA ILE A 73 3.19 10.67 3.89
C ILE A 73 3.13 12.19 4.11
N PRO A 74 3.26 12.73 5.35
CA PRO A 74 3.25 14.18 5.56
C PRO A 74 4.44 14.91 4.93
N LEU A 75 5.54 14.23 4.62
CA LEU A 75 6.75 14.85 4.06
C LEU A 75 6.82 14.78 2.53
N LEU A 76 6.39 13.66 1.95
CA LEU A 76 6.66 13.29 0.56
C LEU A 76 5.40 12.98 -0.25
N GLY A 77 4.23 12.98 0.39
CA GLY A 77 2.96 12.63 -0.27
C GLY A 77 2.68 11.13 -0.23
N ILE A 78 1.72 10.68 -1.03
CA ILE A 78 1.40 9.26 -1.20
C ILE A 78 2.00 8.71 -2.49
N GLY A 79 2.01 7.39 -2.64
CA GLY A 79 2.33 6.76 -3.91
C GLY A 79 3.78 6.27 -4.03
N THR A 80 4.33 6.39 -5.23
CA THR A 80 5.58 5.74 -5.62
C THR A 80 6.82 6.39 -5.01
N LEU A 81 6.87 7.71 -4.95
CA LEU A 81 8.01 8.47 -4.41
C LEU A 81 8.35 8.14 -2.94
N PRO A 82 7.42 8.28 -1.96
CA PRO A 82 7.71 7.95 -0.56
C PRO A 82 8.14 6.48 -0.40
N SER A 83 7.51 5.59 -1.16
CA SER A 83 7.77 4.15 -1.17
C SER A 83 9.18 3.82 -1.63
N VAL A 84 9.60 4.42 -2.75
CA VAL A 84 10.96 4.28 -3.28
C VAL A 84 11.98 4.83 -2.29
N ILE A 85 11.73 5.98 -1.66
CA ILE A 85 12.63 6.58 -0.67
C ILE A 85 12.78 5.67 0.55
N VAL A 86 11.68 5.18 1.12
CA VAL A 86 11.72 4.27 2.26
C VAL A 86 12.49 2.99 1.92
N VAL A 87 12.16 2.34 0.80
CA VAL A 87 12.83 1.10 0.40
C VAL A 87 14.31 1.33 0.08
N PHE A 88 14.65 2.48 -0.52
CA PHE A 88 16.03 2.93 -0.71
C PHE A 88 16.78 3.03 0.62
N LEU A 89 16.19 3.74 1.60
CA LEU A 89 16.79 3.96 2.91
C LEU A 89 17.08 2.65 3.66
N TYR A 90 16.15 1.69 3.64
CA TYR A 90 16.39 0.36 4.22
C TYR A 90 17.46 -0.42 3.47
N SER A 91 17.51 -0.28 2.15
CA SER A 91 18.48 -0.95 1.28
C SER A 91 19.91 -0.42 1.43
N LEU A 92 20.10 0.77 2.01
CA LEU A 92 21.43 1.36 2.19
C LEU A 92 22.31 0.57 3.17
N LEU A 93 21.79 0.20 4.34
CA LEU A 93 22.63 -0.37 5.39
C LEU A 93 23.34 -1.67 4.96
N PRO A 94 22.69 -2.69 4.35
CA PRO A 94 23.39 -3.91 4.00
C PRO A 94 24.46 -3.64 2.93
N ILE A 95 24.22 -2.72 1.99
CA ILE A 95 25.22 -2.32 0.99
C ILE A 95 26.40 -1.61 1.64
N VAL A 96 26.16 -0.57 2.44
CA VAL A 96 27.22 0.20 3.12
C VAL A 96 28.03 -0.70 4.06
N LYS A 97 27.34 -1.50 4.89
CA LYS A 97 27.96 -2.37 5.89
C LYS A 97 28.81 -3.47 5.25
N ASN A 98 28.29 -4.18 4.25
CA ASN A 98 29.06 -5.23 3.58
C ASN A 98 30.23 -4.66 2.76
N THR A 99 30.07 -3.46 2.20
CA THR A 99 31.17 -2.74 1.53
C THR A 99 32.28 -2.40 2.49
N TYR A 100 31.94 -1.80 3.63
CA TYR A 100 32.90 -1.46 4.66
C TYR A 100 33.63 -2.70 5.19
N ILE A 101 32.86 -3.72 5.61
CA ILE A 101 33.41 -4.98 6.14
C ILE A 101 34.33 -5.62 5.11
N GLY A 102 33.92 -5.68 3.85
CA GLY A 102 34.73 -6.29 2.81
C GLY A 102 36.09 -5.63 2.65
N ILE A 103 36.12 -4.31 2.55
CA ILE A 103 37.38 -3.57 2.37
C ILE A 103 38.25 -3.65 3.63
N SER A 104 37.63 -3.58 4.82
CA SER A 104 38.35 -3.61 6.09
C SER A 104 38.88 -4.99 6.49
N GLN A 105 38.37 -6.09 5.91
CA GLN A 105 38.86 -7.45 6.17
C GLN A 105 40.05 -7.87 5.31
N ILE A 106 40.43 -7.06 4.30
CA ILE A 106 41.62 -7.35 3.48
C ILE A 106 42.86 -7.32 4.37
N SER A 107 43.70 -8.35 4.28
CA SER A 107 44.92 -8.45 5.08
C SER A 107 45.85 -7.25 4.84
N SER A 108 46.43 -6.71 5.92
CA SER A 108 47.41 -5.63 5.84
C SER A 108 48.59 -6.00 4.94
N GLY A 109 49.07 -7.25 5.01
CA GLY A 109 50.15 -7.76 4.17
C GLY A 109 49.86 -7.68 2.67
N THR A 110 48.60 -7.93 2.25
CA THR A 110 48.20 -7.75 0.83
C THR A 110 48.32 -6.28 0.42
N ILE A 111 47.94 -5.34 1.29
CA ILE A 111 48.03 -3.90 1.02
C ILE A 111 49.48 -3.41 1.03
N GLU A 112 50.31 -3.92 1.94
CA GLU A 112 51.74 -3.59 2.01
C GLU A 112 52.49 -4.12 0.78
N ALA A 113 52.21 -5.36 0.35
CA ALA A 113 52.77 -5.90 -0.88
C ALA A 113 52.38 -5.06 -2.11
N ALA A 114 51.11 -4.65 -2.20
CA ALA A 114 50.61 -3.77 -3.26
C ALA A 114 51.32 -2.40 -3.27
N ARG A 115 51.62 -1.83 -2.09
CA ARG A 115 52.43 -0.61 -1.97
C ARG A 115 53.90 -0.85 -2.34
N GLY A 116 54.46 -1.98 -1.94
CA GLY A 116 55.86 -2.36 -2.20
C GLY A 116 56.19 -2.46 -3.68
N ILE A 117 55.22 -2.83 -4.51
CA ILE A 117 55.35 -2.84 -5.99
C ILE A 117 54.99 -1.50 -6.65
N GLY A 118 54.76 -0.44 -5.88
CA GLY A 118 54.57 0.93 -6.37
C GLY A 118 53.13 1.33 -6.73
N LEU A 119 52.10 0.59 -6.31
CA LEU A 119 50.72 0.97 -6.60
C LEU A 119 50.28 2.20 -5.79
N THR A 120 49.68 3.18 -6.48
CA THR A 120 49.03 4.34 -5.86
C THR A 120 47.77 3.94 -5.10
N ARG A 121 47.26 4.81 -4.21
CA ARG A 121 46.03 4.53 -3.43
C ARG A 121 44.82 4.19 -4.31
N GLN A 122 44.64 4.90 -5.43
CA GLN A 122 43.57 4.59 -6.38
C GLN A 122 43.80 3.24 -7.07
N GLN A 123 45.04 2.93 -7.46
CA GLN A 123 45.34 1.64 -8.06
C GLN A 123 45.15 0.49 -7.06
N ILE A 124 45.48 0.68 -5.78
CA ILE A 124 45.19 -0.30 -4.72
C ILE A 124 43.68 -0.51 -4.59
N LEU A 125 42.88 0.56 -4.58
CA LEU A 125 41.42 0.46 -4.54
C LEU A 125 40.88 -0.35 -5.73
N TRP A 126 41.20 0.06 -6.96
CA TRP A 126 40.60 -0.51 -8.17
C TRP A 126 41.17 -1.87 -8.58
N LYS A 127 42.45 -2.15 -8.30
CA LYS A 127 43.13 -3.37 -8.74
C LYS A 127 43.27 -4.43 -7.65
N VAL A 128 43.18 -4.05 -6.37
CA VAL A 128 43.36 -4.98 -5.25
C VAL A 128 42.10 -5.04 -4.40
N GLN A 129 41.67 -3.92 -3.83
CA GLN A 129 40.61 -3.95 -2.83
C GLN A 129 39.25 -4.28 -3.44
N LEU A 130 38.78 -3.52 -4.43
CA LEU A 130 37.49 -3.78 -5.06
C LEU A 130 37.40 -5.22 -5.61
N PRO A 131 38.37 -5.74 -6.40
CA PRO A 131 38.30 -7.12 -6.88
C PRO A 131 38.18 -8.16 -5.76
N LEU A 132 38.94 -8.01 -4.67
CA LEU A 132 38.90 -8.94 -3.54
C LEU A 132 37.60 -8.84 -2.74
N THR A 133 36.93 -7.68 -2.76
CA THR A 133 35.71 -7.44 -1.97
C THR A 133 34.43 -7.63 -2.76
N LEU A 134 34.48 -7.73 -4.09
CA LEU A 134 33.33 -7.99 -4.96
C LEU A 134 32.34 -9.04 -4.42
N PRO A 135 32.77 -10.20 -3.86
CA PRO A 135 31.83 -11.17 -3.29
C PRO A 135 31.01 -10.58 -2.14
N MET A 136 31.66 -9.87 -1.21
CA MET A 136 30.98 -9.21 -0.09
C MET A 136 30.13 -8.02 -0.54
N LEU A 137 30.59 -7.24 -1.52
CA LEU A 137 29.77 -6.16 -2.12
C LEU A 137 28.47 -6.72 -2.69
N MET A 138 28.58 -7.78 -3.48
CA MET A 138 27.41 -8.42 -4.08
C MET A 138 26.53 -9.11 -3.06
N ALA A 139 27.08 -9.68 -1.99
CA ALA A 139 26.29 -10.19 -0.88
C ALA A 139 25.45 -9.07 -0.23
N GLY A 140 26.02 -7.88 -0.04
CA GLY A 140 25.28 -6.71 0.44
C GLY A 140 24.17 -6.28 -0.51
N VAL A 141 24.44 -6.21 -1.82
CA VAL A 141 23.45 -5.88 -2.85
C VAL A 141 22.33 -6.92 -2.89
N ARG A 142 22.66 -8.21 -2.80
CA ARG A 142 21.72 -9.33 -2.81
C ARG A 142 20.79 -9.29 -1.60
N ILE A 143 21.33 -9.11 -0.40
CA ILE A 143 20.54 -8.94 0.83
C ILE A 143 19.58 -7.76 0.67
N SER A 144 20.09 -6.59 0.25
CA SER A 144 19.25 -5.40 0.05
C SER A 144 18.16 -5.62 -0.98
N ALA A 145 18.45 -6.27 -2.10
CA ALA A 145 17.46 -6.50 -3.15
C ALA A 145 16.32 -7.43 -2.68
N VAL A 146 16.64 -8.50 -1.96
CA VAL A 146 15.63 -9.42 -1.41
C VAL A 146 14.78 -8.71 -0.35
N THR A 147 15.41 -7.97 0.56
CA THR A 147 14.70 -7.17 1.56
C THR A 147 13.82 -6.09 0.91
N ALA A 148 14.29 -5.46 -0.17
CA ALA A 148 13.55 -4.44 -0.89
C ALA A 148 12.26 -4.99 -1.51
N VAL A 149 12.26 -6.21 -2.06
CA VAL A 149 11.03 -6.84 -2.58
C VAL A 149 9.97 -6.96 -1.48
N GLY A 150 10.37 -7.43 -0.29
CA GLY A 150 9.46 -7.59 0.84
C GLY A 150 8.94 -6.26 1.38
N LEU A 151 9.81 -5.27 1.53
CA LEU A 151 9.40 -3.92 1.96
C LEU A 151 8.50 -3.22 0.94
N MET A 152 8.73 -3.43 -0.36
CA MET A 152 7.89 -2.88 -1.42
C MET A 152 6.46 -3.46 -1.35
N THR A 153 6.29 -4.72 -0.94
CA THR A 153 4.96 -5.30 -0.69
C THR A 153 4.23 -4.53 0.40
N ILE A 154 4.93 -4.10 1.45
CA ILE A 154 4.34 -3.31 2.53
C ILE A 154 4.06 -1.87 2.06
N ALA A 155 4.91 -1.31 1.20
CA ALA A 155 4.76 0.05 0.69
C ALA A 155 3.47 0.27 -0.12
N ALA A 156 2.87 -0.79 -0.65
CA ALA A 156 1.54 -0.72 -1.26
C ALA A 156 0.48 -0.08 -0.34
N PHE A 157 0.64 -0.20 0.98
CA PHE A 157 -0.22 0.42 1.98
C PHE A 157 -0.30 1.95 1.89
N ILE A 158 0.73 2.60 1.35
CA ILE A 158 0.77 4.06 1.15
C ILE A 158 0.56 4.46 -0.32
N GLY A 159 -0.04 3.57 -1.12
CA GLY A 159 -0.39 3.82 -2.51
C GLY A 159 0.71 3.51 -3.53
N ALA A 160 1.79 2.81 -3.16
CA ALA A 160 2.86 2.45 -4.10
C ALA A 160 2.41 1.56 -5.27
N GLY A 161 1.27 0.87 -5.14
CA GLY A 161 0.83 -0.16 -6.07
C GLY A 161 1.58 -1.47 -5.88
N GLY A 162 1.87 -2.16 -6.98
CA GLY A 162 2.62 -3.42 -6.98
C GLY A 162 1.85 -4.61 -6.40
N LEU A 163 2.53 -5.74 -6.19
CA LEU A 163 1.90 -6.98 -5.71
C LEU A 163 1.32 -6.85 -4.29
N GLY A 164 1.83 -5.92 -3.50
CA GLY A 164 1.30 -5.61 -2.17
C GLY A 164 -0.15 -5.15 -2.19
N PHE A 165 -0.59 -4.50 -3.28
CA PHE A 165 -1.99 -4.10 -3.44
C PHE A 165 -2.94 -5.29 -3.35
N LEU A 166 -2.60 -6.42 -3.98
CA LEU A 166 -3.40 -7.66 -3.92
C LEU A 166 -3.38 -8.26 -2.51
N VAL A 167 -2.23 -8.23 -1.84
CA VAL A 167 -2.10 -8.76 -0.48
C VAL A 167 -3.02 -7.99 0.48
N PHE A 168 -2.93 -6.65 0.51
CA PHE A 168 -3.74 -5.85 1.42
C PHE A 168 -5.22 -5.86 1.06
N SER A 169 -5.57 -5.73 -0.22
CA SER A 169 -6.97 -5.79 -0.65
C SER A 169 -7.61 -7.15 -0.33
N GLY A 170 -6.86 -8.25 -0.51
CA GLY A 170 -7.31 -9.59 -0.18
C GLY A 170 -7.49 -9.80 1.33
N ILE A 171 -6.63 -9.21 2.17
CA ILE A 171 -6.79 -9.21 3.63
C ILE A 171 -8.07 -8.44 4.00
N SER A 172 -8.27 -7.25 3.43
CA SER A 172 -9.45 -6.42 3.70
C SER A 172 -10.77 -7.11 3.35
N SER A 173 -10.80 -7.92 2.29
CA SER A 173 -12.01 -8.63 1.81
C SER A 173 -12.07 -10.12 2.20
N VAL A 174 -11.17 -10.61 3.07
CA VAL A 174 -11.05 -12.05 3.45
C VAL A 174 -11.04 -12.98 2.21
N ASN A 175 -10.33 -12.55 1.16
CA ASN A 175 -10.17 -13.30 -0.08
C ASN A 175 -8.78 -13.95 -0.14
N ASN A 176 -8.71 -15.20 0.33
CA ASN A 176 -7.46 -15.98 0.31
C ASN A 176 -6.85 -16.13 -1.09
N GLY A 177 -7.69 -16.17 -2.14
CA GLY A 177 -7.21 -16.23 -3.52
C GLY A 177 -6.42 -14.98 -3.90
N MET A 178 -6.95 -13.79 -3.57
CA MET A 178 -6.31 -12.50 -3.80
C MET A 178 -5.04 -12.33 -2.98
N ILE A 179 -5.06 -12.70 -1.69
CA ILE A 179 -3.87 -12.67 -0.81
C ILE A 179 -2.73 -13.49 -1.43
N LEU A 180 -3.02 -14.73 -1.82
CA LEU A 180 -2.02 -15.63 -2.38
C LEU A 180 -1.58 -15.21 -3.79
N ALA A 181 -2.46 -14.60 -4.58
CA ALA A 181 -2.14 -14.04 -5.89
C ALA A 181 -1.17 -12.84 -5.81
N GLY A 182 -1.12 -12.12 -4.68
CA GLY A 182 -0.06 -11.14 -4.41
C GLY A 182 1.19 -11.77 -3.78
N ALA A 183 1.01 -12.59 -2.74
CA ALA A 183 2.10 -13.10 -1.93
C ALA A 183 2.99 -14.14 -2.66
N ILE A 184 2.41 -15.08 -3.41
CA ILE A 184 3.18 -16.12 -4.11
C ILE A 184 4.07 -15.50 -5.20
N PRO A 185 3.57 -14.65 -6.12
CA PRO A 185 4.43 -13.98 -7.08
C PRO A 185 5.52 -13.13 -6.42
N ALA A 186 5.24 -12.47 -5.30
CA ALA A 186 6.24 -11.68 -4.58
C ALA A 186 7.37 -12.58 -4.02
N CYS A 187 7.02 -13.73 -3.44
CA CYS A 187 8.00 -14.73 -2.98
C CYS A 187 8.82 -15.31 -4.14
N ILE A 188 8.17 -15.66 -5.26
CA ILE A 188 8.86 -16.15 -6.46
C ILE A 188 9.81 -15.07 -7.00
N LEU A 189 9.37 -13.81 -7.03
CA LEU A 189 10.18 -12.68 -7.46
C LEU A 189 11.41 -12.50 -6.56
N ALA A 190 11.25 -12.57 -5.23
CA ALA A 190 12.36 -12.49 -4.30
C ALA A 190 13.39 -13.61 -4.53
N LEU A 191 12.94 -14.85 -4.73
CA LEU A 191 13.81 -15.99 -5.05
C LEU A 191 14.48 -15.84 -6.42
N ALA A 192 13.76 -15.34 -7.42
CA ALA A 192 14.30 -15.10 -8.75
C ALA A 192 15.39 -14.02 -8.72
N ILE A 193 15.15 -12.91 -8.02
CA ILE A 193 16.14 -11.84 -7.81
C ILE A 193 17.37 -12.37 -7.07
N ASP A 194 17.16 -13.12 -5.99
CA ASP A 194 18.24 -13.73 -5.22
C ASP A 194 19.10 -14.65 -6.08
N TRP A 195 18.46 -15.52 -6.87
CA TRP A 195 19.12 -16.41 -7.81
C TRP A 195 19.89 -15.64 -8.88
N ILE A 196 19.28 -14.63 -9.54
CA ILE A 196 19.95 -13.81 -10.57
C ILE A 196 21.16 -13.11 -9.99
N LEU A 197 21.03 -12.46 -8.83
CA LEU A 197 22.12 -11.73 -8.19
C LEU A 197 23.23 -12.67 -7.70
N SER A 198 22.91 -13.90 -7.27
CA SER A 198 23.91 -14.92 -6.97
C SER A 198 24.72 -15.32 -8.21
N GLN A 199 24.10 -15.35 -9.39
CA GLN A 199 24.84 -15.58 -10.64
C GLN A 199 25.78 -14.40 -10.94
N VAL A 200 25.33 -13.16 -10.76
CA VAL A 200 26.18 -11.96 -10.88
C VAL A 200 27.34 -12.02 -9.89
N GLU A 201 27.09 -12.31 -8.62
CA GLU A 201 28.08 -12.51 -7.57
C GLU A 201 29.17 -13.50 -8.01
N SER A 202 28.77 -14.67 -8.51
CA SER A 202 29.72 -15.69 -8.99
C SER A 202 30.51 -15.26 -10.23
N LEU A 203 29.94 -14.41 -11.09
CA LEU A 203 30.59 -13.89 -12.30
C LEU A 203 31.64 -12.82 -11.97
N VAL A 204 31.35 -11.95 -10.99
CA VAL A 204 32.26 -10.86 -10.59
C VAL A 204 33.33 -11.33 -9.61
N THR A 205 33.08 -12.41 -8.88
CA THR A 205 34.04 -12.98 -7.93
C THR A 205 35.31 -13.46 -8.66
N PRO A 206 36.51 -13.07 -8.19
CA PRO A 206 37.78 -13.54 -8.73
C PRO A 206 37.91 -15.07 -8.70
N VAL A 207 38.52 -15.64 -9.75
CA VAL A 207 38.71 -17.09 -9.87
C VAL A 207 39.54 -17.66 -8.71
N SER A 208 40.47 -16.87 -8.17
CA SER A 208 41.30 -17.25 -7.02
C SER A 208 40.50 -17.51 -5.74
N LEU A 209 39.29 -16.98 -5.63
CA LEU A 209 38.39 -17.16 -4.48
C LEU A 209 37.34 -18.27 -4.71
N GLN A 210 37.42 -19.00 -5.84
CA GLN A 210 36.46 -20.04 -6.23
C GLN A 210 37.10 -21.43 -6.36
N PRO A 211 37.56 -22.05 -5.25
CA PRO A 211 38.32 -23.30 -5.30
C PRO A 211 37.57 -24.48 -5.92
N GLU A 212 36.26 -24.58 -5.76
CA GLU A 212 35.45 -25.65 -6.37
C GLU A 212 35.44 -25.63 -7.90
N LEU A 213 35.60 -24.45 -8.50
CA LEU A 213 35.54 -24.26 -9.94
C LEU A 213 36.88 -24.56 -10.64
N LEU A 214 37.97 -24.73 -9.88
CA LEU A 214 39.30 -25.04 -10.43
C LEU A 214 39.44 -26.47 -10.98
N LYS A 215 38.40 -27.32 -10.88
CA LYS A 215 38.46 -28.73 -11.34
C LYS A 215 38.70 -28.88 -12.85
N THR A 216 38.18 -27.98 -13.71
CA THR A 216 38.47 -28.01 -15.15
C THR A 216 38.15 -26.67 -15.84
N ARG A 217 39.02 -26.18 -16.73
CA ARG A 217 38.76 -24.92 -17.48
C ARG A 217 37.49 -24.98 -18.35
N ALA A 218 37.16 -26.16 -18.89
CA ALA A 218 35.97 -26.36 -19.72
C ALA A 218 34.65 -26.18 -18.94
N THR A 219 34.56 -26.74 -17.73
CA THR A 219 33.36 -26.65 -16.87
C THR A 219 33.13 -25.22 -16.37
N LEU A 220 34.20 -24.52 -16.01
CA LEU A 220 34.22 -23.08 -15.72
C LEU A 220 33.63 -22.24 -16.86
N THR A 221 34.13 -22.47 -18.09
CA THR A 221 33.76 -21.66 -19.25
C THR A 221 32.30 -21.88 -19.65
N ALA A 222 31.83 -23.13 -19.60
CA ALA A 222 30.43 -23.48 -19.86
C ALA A 222 29.48 -22.85 -18.83
N ARG A 223 29.82 -22.90 -17.53
CA ARG A 223 29.03 -22.27 -16.45
C ARG A 223 28.95 -20.76 -16.63
N ARG A 224 30.10 -20.08 -16.82
CA ARG A 224 30.14 -18.63 -17.03
C ARG A 224 29.35 -18.19 -18.27
N ARG A 225 29.40 -18.97 -19.36
CA ARG A 225 28.60 -18.68 -20.56
C ARG A 225 27.10 -18.73 -20.26
N ARG A 226 26.62 -19.76 -19.56
CA ARG A 226 25.21 -19.88 -19.15
C ARG A 226 24.77 -18.71 -18.26
N GLN A 227 25.59 -18.38 -17.26
CA GLN A 227 25.32 -17.26 -16.35
C GLN A 227 25.27 -15.92 -17.08
N LYS A 228 26.21 -15.66 -18.00
CA LYS A 228 26.21 -14.44 -18.82
C LYS A 228 24.96 -14.32 -19.68
N TRP A 229 24.49 -15.41 -20.28
CA TRP A 229 23.24 -15.42 -21.04
C TRP A 229 22.03 -15.11 -20.15
N SER A 230 21.95 -15.74 -18.98
CA SER A 230 20.83 -15.50 -18.06
C SER A 230 20.81 -14.06 -17.54
N VAL A 231 21.95 -13.53 -17.10
CA VAL A 231 22.06 -12.13 -16.69
C VAL A 231 21.80 -11.17 -17.86
N GLY A 232 22.32 -11.47 -19.05
CA GLY A 232 22.12 -10.64 -20.24
C GLY A 232 20.65 -10.51 -20.63
N ILE A 233 19.88 -11.61 -20.57
CA ILE A 233 18.43 -11.59 -20.81
C ILE A 233 17.73 -10.68 -19.80
N VAL A 234 18.04 -10.79 -18.51
CA VAL A 234 17.44 -9.96 -17.46
C VAL A 234 17.75 -8.48 -17.68
N VAL A 235 18.99 -8.13 -18.03
CA VAL A 235 19.38 -6.74 -18.32
C VAL A 235 18.61 -6.18 -19.51
N VAL A 236 18.41 -6.98 -20.58
CA VAL A 236 17.61 -6.56 -21.73
C VAL A 236 16.14 -6.38 -21.35
N LEU A 237 15.57 -7.30 -20.57
CA LEU A 237 14.19 -7.16 -20.09
C LEU A 237 14.00 -5.91 -19.25
N LEU A 238 14.91 -5.63 -18.30
CA LEU A 238 14.90 -4.39 -17.53
C LEU A 238 15.04 -3.17 -18.44
N ALA A 239 15.96 -3.18 -19.40
CA ALA A 239 16.14 -2.06 -20.34
C ALA A 239 14.88 -1.79 -21.17
N VAL A 240 14.16 -2.83 -21.62
CA VAL A 240 12.88 -2.69 -22.33
C VAL A 240 11.80 -2.13 -21.39
N MET A 241 11.71 -2.65 -20.16
CA MET A 241 10.76 -2.18 -19.15
C MET A 241 10.97 -0.69 -18.82
N PHE A 242 12.21 -0.27 -18.60
CA PHE A 242 12.54 1.14 -18.32
C PHE A 242 12.45 2.02 -19.57
N GLY A 243 12.78 1.50 -20.74
CA GLY A 243 12.71 2.23 -22.02
C GLY A 243 11.30 2.68 -22.39
N ASN A 244 10.27 1.90 -22.03
CA ASN A 244 8.88 2.26 -22.29
C ASN A 244 8.29 3.31 -21.30
N ASN A 245 8.91 3.51 -20.12
CA ASN A 245 8.34 4.34 -19.04
C ASN A 245 9.00 5.72 -18.87
N VAL A 246 10.21 5.95 -19.41
CA VAL A 246 10.88 7.27 -19.29
C VAL A 246 10.16 8.36 -20.10
N TYR A 247 9.37 8.00 -21.12
CA TYR A 247 8.63 8.97 -21.94
C TYR A 247 7.33 9.46 -21.28
N SER A 248 6.65 8.62 -20.49
CA SER A 248 5.37 8.96 -19.86
C SER A 248 5.52 9.70 -18.53
N SER A 249 6.56 9.43 -17.73
CA SER A 249 6.70 10.04 -16.39
C SER A 249 7.22 11.49 -16.38
N PHE A 250 7.84 11.97 -17.45
CA PHE A 250 8.35 13.35 -17.53
C PHE A 250 7.39 14.34 -18.21
N VAL A 251 6.29 13.84 -18.77
CA VAL A 251 5.22 14.66 -19.33
C VAL A 251 4.01 14.51 -18.40
N LYS A 252 3.85 15.43 -17.44
CA LYS A 252 2.56 15.61 -16.77
C LYS A 252 1.58 16.08 -17.85
N ASP A 253 0.83 15.14 -18.42
CA ASP A 253 -0.24 15.45 -19.36
C ASP A 253 -1.30 16.23 -18.57
N PRO A 254 -1.58 17.50 -18.91
CA PRO A 254 -2.55 18.32 -18.19
C PRO A 254 -3.98 17.74 -18.24
N ASN A 255 -4.24 16.78 -19.14
CA ASN A 255 -5.48 16.01 -19.20
C ASN A 255 -5.40 14.69 -18.41
N THR A 256 -4.50 14.56 -17.43
CA THR A 256 -4.49 13.41 -16.51
C THR A 256 -4.96 13.83 -15.12
N ILE A 257 -5.93 13.09 -14.60
CA ILE A 257 -6.50 13.28 -13.26
C ILE A 257 -6.18 12.07 -12.39
N ARG A 258 -5.75 12.33 -11.16
CA ARG A 258 -5.41 11.29 -10.18
C ARG A 258 -6.62 10.99 -9.31
N ILE A 259 -7.12 9.75 -9.40
CA ILE A 259 -8.29 9.28 -8.65
C ILE A 259 -7.86 8.30 -7.56
N GLY A 260 -8.36 8.51 -6.34
CA GLY A 260 -8.00 7.71 -5.17
C GLY A 260 -9.18 6.93 -4.62
N SER A 261 -8.90 5.96 -3.75
CA SER A 261 -9.92 5.35 -2.92
C SER A 261 -9.35 4.81 -1.61
N LYS A 262 -10.21 4.62 -0.62
CA LYS A 262 -9.83 3.90 0.60
C LYS A 262 -9.67 2.40 0.34
N GLN A 263 -9.03 1.72 1.29
CA GLN A 263 -8.61 0.31 1.19
C GLN A 263 -9.68 -0.75 1.55
N PHE A 264 -10.96 -0.41 1.42
CA PHE A 264 -12.07 -1.34 1.66
C PHE A 264 -12.98 -1.46 0.43
N THR A 265 -13.75 -2.54 0.39
CA THR A 265 -14.52 -3.01 -0.76
C THR A 265 -15.35 -1.92 -1.43
N GLU A 266 -16.20 -1.23 -0.69
CA GLU A 266 -17.05 -0.16 -1.21
C GLU A 266 -16.24 0.93 -1.93
N GLN A 267 -15.14 1.35 -1.32
CA GLN A 267 -14.27 2.38 -1.86
C GLN A 267 -13.49 1.91 -3.08
N LEU A 268 -13.05 0.65 -3.11
CA LEU A 268 -12.44 0.06 -4.30
C LEU A 268 -13.44 -0.01 -5.47
N VAL A 269 -14.71 -0.37 -5.21
CA VAL A 269 -15.76 -0.35 -6.24
C VAL A 269 -16.01 1.07 -6.73
N LEU A 270 -16.27 2.01 -5.82
CA LEU A 270 -16.52 3.42 -6.13
C LEU A 270 -15.36 4.06 -6.90
N GLY A 271 -14.12 3.79 -6.51
CA GLY A 271 -12.93 4.32 -7.19
C GLY A 271 -12.73 3.75 -8.59
N ASN A 272 -13.04 2.46 -8.81
CA ASN A 272 -13.05 1.89 -10.17
C ASN A 272 -14.17 2.49 -11.01
N MET A 273 -15.38 2.64 -10.45
CA MET A 273 -16.51 3.25 -11.15
C MET A 273 -16.21 4.70 -11.55
N LEU A 274 -15.65 5.49 -10.63
CA LEU A 274 -15.27 6.88 -10.87
C LEU A 274 -14.22 6.98 -11.98
N SER A 275 -13.17 6.14 -11.91
CA SER A 275 -12.12 6.11 -12.92
C SER A 275 -12.68 5.78 -14.31
N GLU A 276 -13.49 4.72 -14.41
CA GLU A 276 -14.06 4.30 -15.68
C GLU A 276 -15.08 5.29 -16.24
N MET A 277 -15.91 5.89 -15.38
CA MET A 277 -16.86 6.92 -15.77
C MET A 277 -16.17 8.11 -16.43
N ILE A 278 -15.06 8.58 -15.86
CA ILE A 278 -14.27 9.68 -16.42
C ILE A 278 -13.63 9.24 -17.75
N GLU A 279 -12.90 8.13 -17.78
CA GLU A 279 -12.18 7.68 -18.98
C GLU A 279 -13.09 7.34 -20.17
N LYS A 280 -14.33 6.89 -19.92
CA LYS A 280 -15.27 6.50 -20.98
C LYS A 280 -16.16 7.64 -21.48
N ASN A 281 -16.33 8.69 -20.69
CA ASN A 281 -17.23 9.81 -21.01
C ASN A 281 -16.50 11.13 -21.30
N THR A 282 -15.17 11.16 -21.16
CA THR A 282 -14.33 12.36 -21.39
C THR A 282 -13.05 11.98 -22.13
N ASP A 283 -12.30 12.99 -22.57
CA ASP A 283 -10.95 12.81 -23.15
C ASP A 283 -9.83 12.79 -22.07
N ILE A 284 -10.23 12.76 -20.80
CA ILE A 284 -9.32 12.78 -19.64
C ILE A 284 -8.78 11.38 -19.39
N LYS A 285 -7.47 11.29 -19.17
CA LYS A 285 -6.81 10.07 -18.69
C LYS A 285 -6.90 10.00 -17.17
N VAL A 286 -7.14 8.81 -16.62
CA VAL A 286 -7.16 8.64 -15.17
C VAL A 286 -5.93 7.86 -14.71
N GLU A 287 -5.26 8.41 -13.71
CA GLU A 287 -4.26 7.69 -12.92
C GLU A 287 -4.92 7.23 -11.61
N SER A 288 -5.27 5.95 -11.52
CA SER A 288 -5.99 5.40 -10.37
C SER A 288 -5.03 4.92 -9.26
N HIS A 289 -5.07 5.57 -8.11
CA HIS A 289 -4.41 5.19 -6.85
C HIS A 289 -5.43 4.55 -5.90
N LEU A 290 -6.00 3.42 -6.31
CA LEU A 290 -7.03 2.72 -5.53
C LEU A 290 -6.43 2.04 -4.29
N GLY A 291 -7.15 2.08 -3.18
CA GLY A 291 -6.72 1.47 -1.92
C GLY A 291 -5.45 2.12 -1.33
N ALA A 292 -5.22 3.40 -1.58
CA ALA A 292 -3.98 4.09 -1.21
C ALA A 292 -3.87 4.43 0.29
N GLY A 293 -4.93 4.22 1.09
CA GLY A 293 -4.90 4.37 2.54
C GLY A 293 -6.28 4.62 3.15
N GLY A 294 -6.29 5.17 4.36
CA GLY A 294 -7.52 5.66 5.04
C GLY A 294 -7.80 7.14 4.75
N THR A 295 -8.80 7.70 5.42
CA THR A 295 -9.27 9.10 5.27
C THR A 295 -8.14 10.13 5.28
N GLN A 296 -7.35 10.16 6.36
CA GLN A 296 -6.27 11.14 6.53
C GLN A 296 -5.18 11.04 5.46
N VAL A 297 -4.94 9.84 4.94
CA VAL A 297 -3.93 9.59 3.91
C VAL A 297 -4.36 10.20 2.58
N LEU A 298 -5.61 9.97 2.17
CA LEU A 298 -6.17 10.52 0.93
C LEU A 298 -6.35 12.04 1.02
N PHE A 299 -6.84 12.54 2.14
CA PHE A 299 -7.03 13.98 2.33
C PHE A 299 -5.69 14.73 2.30
N SER A 300 -4.67 14.24 3.00
CA SER A 300 -3.32 14.83 2.96
C SER A 300 -2.73 14.82 1.54
N ALA A 301 -3.07 13.82 0.72
CA ALA A 301 -2.64 13.75 -0.68
C ALA A 301 -3.36 14.79 -1.55
N MET A 302 -4.65 15.03 -1.31
CA MET A 302 -5.40 16.10 -1.98
C MET A 302 -4.85 17.48 -1.64
N GLU A 303 -4.57 17.76 -0.37
CA GLU A 303 -3.98 19.06 0.05
C GLU A 303 -2.64 19.35 -0.65
N LYS A 304 -1.87 18.30 -0.95
CA LYS A 304 -0.58 18.40 -1.63
C LYS A 304 -0.67 18.43 -3.16
N GLY A 305 -1.86 18.19 -3.72
CA GLY A 305 -2.07 18.06 -5.16
C GLY A 305 -1.51 16.75 -5.76
N ASP A 306 -1.29 15.74 -4.92
CA ASP A 306 -0.92 14.38 -5.36
C ASP A 306 -2.16 13.54 -5.69
N LEU A 307 -3.34 14.00 -5.28
CA LEU A 307 -4.63 13.39 -5.59
C LEU A 307 -5.63 14.46 -5.99
N ASP A 308 -6.44 14.22 -7.01
CA ASP A 308 -7.36 15.23 -7.54
C ASP A 308 -8.81 14.99 -7.13
N ALA A 309 -9.23 13.72 -7.05
CA ALA A 309 -10.55 13.38 -6.53
C ALA A 309 -10.61 11.99 -5.89
N TYR A 310 -11.53 11.84 -4.93
CA TYR A 310 -11.98 10.55 -4.42
C TYR A 310 -13.38 10.70 -3.80
N ILE A 311 -13.99 9.59 -3.37
CA ILE A 311 -15.28 9.62 -2.67
C ILE A 311 -15.05 9.42 -1.18
N ASP A 312 -15.55 10.34 -0.36
CA ASP A 312 -15.55 10.23 1.10
C ASP A 312 -16.99 10.24 1.62
N TYR A 313 -17.16 10.42 2.93
CA TYR A 313 -18.45 10.50 3.59
C TYR A 313 -18.59 11.82 4.34
N THR A 314 -19.80 12.39 4.33
CA THR A 314 -20.10 13.67 4.98
C THR A 314 -19.69 13.70 6.46
N GLY A 315 -20.09 12.70 7.25
CA GLY A 315 -19.74 12.60 8.66
C GLY A 315 -18.24 12.46 8.90
N THR A 316 -17.56 11.68 8.06
CA THR A 316 -16.12 11.47 8.14
C THR A 316 -15.35 12.77 7.89
N ALA A 317 -15.73 13.51 6.85
CA ALA A 317 -15.10 14.80 6.54
C ALA A 317 -15.39 15.84 7.64
N TYR A 318 -16.59 15.87 8.18
CA TYR A 318 -16.96 16.80 9.25
C TYR A 318 -16.17 16.55 10.54
N VAL A 319 -16.07 15.30 10.99
CA VAL A 319 -15.44 14.98 12.27
C VAL A 319 -13.93 14.79 12.14
N ASP A 320 -13.47 14.01 11.18
CA ASP A 320 -12.05 13.64 11.13
C ASP A 320 -11.20 14.56 10.26
N ILE A 321 -11.76 15.15 9.20
CA ILE A 321 -11.00 16.14 8.42
C ILE A 321 -11.09 17.51 9.11
N LEU A 322 -12.30 18.00 9.37
CA LEU A 322 -12.54 19.35 9.90
C LEU A 322 -12.44 19.45 11.43
N LYS A 323 -12.36 18.32 12.14
CA LYS A 323 -12.20 18.25 13.61
C LYS A 323 -13.37 18.84 14.40
N HIS A 324 -14.59 18.77 13.85
CA HIS A 324 -15.82 19.11 14.59
C HIS A 324 -16.30 17.95 15.48
N GLU A 325 -17.05 18.28 16.52
CA GLU A 325 -17.79 17.28 17.31
C GLU A 325 -18.92 16.66 16.46
N PRO A 326 -19.25 15.36 16.64
CA PRO A 326 -20.28 14.69 15.85
C PRO A 326 -21.67 15.33 16.04
N VAL A 327 -22.42 15.48 14.94
CA VAL A 327 -23.79 16.02 14.90
C VAL A 327 -24.63 15.20 13.92
N SER A 328 -25.89 14.92 14.27
CA SER A 328 -26.78 14.04 13.50
C SER A 328 -27.59 14.78 12.40
N ASP A 329 -27.60 16.12 12.39
CA ASP A 329 -28.31 16.92 11.37
C ASP A 329 -27.58 16.88 10.02
N ALA A 330 -28.18 16.22 9.04
CA ALA A 330 -27.59 16.02 7.71
C ALA A 330 -27.38 17.31 6.92
N ASN A 331 -28.27 18.28 7.03
CA ASN A 331 -28.15 19.54 6.29
C ASN A 331 -27.04 20.40 6.89
N GLN A 332 -26.94 20.44 8.22
CA GLN A 332 -25.87 21.12 8.93
C GLN A 332 -24.51 20.51 8.57
N VAL A 333 -24.38 19.17 8.68
CA VAL A 333 -23.13 18.47 8.38
C VAL A 333 -22.72 18.69 6.93
N TYR A 334 -23.63 18.52 5.96
CA TYR A 334 -23.32 18.71 4.54
C TYR A 334 -22.90 20.15 4.22
N ASN A 335 -23.69 21.14 4.64
CA ASN A 335 -23.44 22.55 4.29
C ASN A 335 -22.16 23.09 4.92
N THR A 336 -21.93 22.80 6.21
CA THR A 336 -20.70 23.21 6.90
C THR A 336 -19.48 22.54 6.28
N THR A 337 -19.56 21.23 5.98
CA THR A 337 -18.46 20.50 5.36
C THR A 337 -18.13 21.07 3.99
N LYS A 338 -19.15 21.30 3.15
CA LYS A 338 -18.97 21.88 1.82
C LYS A 338 -18.30 23.25 1.87
N GLN A 339 -18.77 24.11 2.77
CA GLN A 339 -18.22 25.45 2.90
C GLN A 339 -16.76 25.42 3.40
N GLU A 340 -16.49 24.72 4.50
CA GLU A 340 -15.16 24.74 5.11
C GLU A 340 -14.11 24.01 4.26
N LEU A 341 -14.48 22.95 3.53
CA LEU A 341 -13.55 22.30 2.60
C LEU A 341 -13.14 23.22 1.45
N ALA A 342 -14.08 23.98 0.90
CA ALA A 342 -13.78 24.97 -0.13
C ALA A 342 -12.91 26.10 0.43
N ASP A 343 -13.33 26.70 1.56
CA ASP A 343 -12.68 27.89 2.14
C ASP A 343 -11.27 27.61 2.69
N LYS A 344 -11.07 26.47 3.37
CA LYS A 344 -9.81 26.16 4.07
C LYS A 344 -8.82 25.38 3.20
N TYR A 345 -9.31 24.57 2.27
CA TYR A 345 -8.49 23.57 1.59
C TYR A 345 -8.58 23.61 0.06
N ASN A 346 -9.43 24.49 -0.51
CA ASN A 346 -9.66 24.55 -1.97
C ASN A 346 -10.18 23.20 -2.52
N ILE A 347 -11.09 22.56 -1.77
CA ILE A 347 -11.69 21.27 -2.11
C ILE A 347 -13.21 21.41 -2.21
N ALA A 348 -13.73 21.10 -3.39
CA ALA A 348 -15.15 21.04 -3.65
C ALA A 348 -15.76 19.75 -3.10
N LEU A 349 -16.85 19.88 -2.36
CA LEU A 349 -17.74 18.78 -2.00
C LEU A 349 -18.94 18.77 -2.96
N LEU A 350 -19.04 17.72 -3.78
CA LEU A 350 -20.08 17.57 -4.81
C LEU A 350 -21.39 16.98 -4.26
N ALA A 351 -22.34 16.68 -5.13
CA ALA A 351 -23.63 16.14 -4.73
C ALA A 351 -23.48 14.79 -4.00
N ALA A 352 -24.16 14.66 -2.86
CA ALA A 352 -24.21 13.40 -2.12
C ALA A 352 -25.00 12.34 -2.91
N ALA A 353 -24.51 11.11 -2.91
CA ALA A 353 -25.27 9.96 -3.39
C ALA A 353 -26.44 9.65 -2.42
N PRO A 354 -27.53 9.02 -2.92
CA PRO A 354 -28.67 8.64 -2.10
C PRO A 354 -28.39 7.44 -1.16
N PHE A 355 -27.16 6.92 -1.10
CA PHE A 355 -26.75 5.92 -0.10
C PHE A 355 -26.14 6.56 1.15
N SER A 356 -26.43 5.95 2.30
CA SER A 356 -25.79 6.26 3.58
C SER A 356 -25.02 5.03 4.05
N ASN A 357 -23.75 5.22 4.40
CA ASN A 357 -22.90 4.21 4.97
C ASN A 357 -22.56 4.56 6.43
N THR A 358 -23.55 4.48 7.31
CA THR A 358 -23.32 4.74 8.73
C THR A 358 -22.59 3.61 9.43
N TYR A 359 -21.76 3.97 10.41
CA TYR A 359 -21.26 3.04 11.42
C TYR A 359 -22.41 2.43 12.20
N THR A 360 -22.19 1.20 12.63
CA THR A 360 -23.05 0.49 13.57
C THR A 360 -22.21 -0.51 14.37
N LEU A 361 -22.79 -1.05 15.44
CA LEU A 361 -22.26 -2.21 16.13
C LEU A 361 -23.05 -3.45 15.71
N ALA A 362 -22.35 -4.57 15.59
CA ALA A 362 -22.95 -5.86 15.25
C ALA A 362 -22.46 -6.95 16.19
N VAL A 363 -23.34 -7.92 16.46
CA VAL A 363 -23.08 -9.06 17.34
C VAL A 363 -23.51 -10.36 16.67
N ASP A 364 -22.96 -11.48 17.16
CA ASP A 364 -23.45 -12.81 16.76
C ASP A 364 -24.91 -12.99 17.24
N PRO A 365 -25.80 -13.59 16.42
CA PRO A 365 -27.20 -13.82 16.80
C PRO A 365 -27.40 -14.56 18.12
N LYS A 366 -26.46 -15.44 18.50
CA LYS A 366 -26.51 -16.14 19.79
C LYS A 366 -26.35 -15.17 20.95
N ILE A 367 -25.40 -14.22 20.83
CA ILE A 367 -25.18 -13.17 21.82
C ILE A 367 -26.37 -12.22 21.87
N ALA A 368 -26.90 -11.82 20.71
CA ALA A 368 -28.12 -11.00 20.65
C ALA A 368 -29.29 -11.67 21.36
N THR A 369 -29.48 -12.98 21.16
CA THR A 369 -30.56 -13.72 21.81
C THR A 369 -30.32 -13.94 23.31
N GLU A 370 -29.08 -14.26 23.71
CA GLU A 370 -28.70 -14.50 25.10
C GLU A 370 -28.91 -13.26 25.99
N TYR A 371 -28.55 -12.09 25.48
CA TYR A 371 -28.64 -10.82 26.22
C TYR A 371 -29.82 -9.93 25.80
N ASN A 372 -30.68 -10.42 24.88
CA ASN A 372 -31.81 -9.68 24.32
C ASN A 372 -31.41 -8.30 23.75
N LEU A 373 -30.44 -8.29 22.83
CA LEU A 373 -29.85 -7.08 22.26
C LEU A 373 -30.47 -6.74 20.90
N HIS A 374 -31.07 -5.55 20.83
CA HIS A 374 -31.55 -4.91 19.60
C HIS A 374 -30.98 -3.50 19.43
N THR A 375 -30.65 -2.83 20.52
CA THR A 375 -30.18 -1.44 20.55
C THR A 375 -28.81 -1.31 21.20
N MET A 376 -28.11 -0.21 20.93
CA MET A 376 -26.85 0.12 21.61
C MET A 376 -27.07 0.46 23.09
N SER A 377 -28.23 1.01 23.47
CA SER A 377 -28.59 1.20 24.88
C SER A 377 -28.72 -0.12 25.65
N GLU A 378 -29.23 -1.19 25.05
CA GLU A 378 -29.27 -2.52 25.70
C GLU A 378 -27.86 -3.11 25.82
N LEU A 379 -27.02 -2.95 24.79
CA LEU A 379 -25.63 -3.37 24.83
C LEU A 379 -24.87 -2.73 26.01
N SER A 380 -25.15 -1.47 26.32
CA SER A 380 -24.50 -0.74 27.43
C SER A 380 -24.59 -1.47 28.77
N GLN A 381 -25.66 -2.25 28.99
CA GLN A 381 -25.90 -2.97 30.24
C GLN A 381 -25.00 -4.20 30.39
N VAL A 382 -24.52 -4.76 29.28
CA VAL A 382 -23.75 -6.02 29.25
C VAL A 382 -22.34 -5.84 28.70
N ALA A 383 -22.01 -4.70 28.08
CA ALA A 383 -20.74 -4.46 27.40
C ALA A 383 -19.50 -4.76 28.26
N SER A 384 -19.56 -4.51 29.56
CA SER A 384 -18.44 -4.75 30.50
C SER A 384 -18.03 -6.23 30.66
N SER A 385 -18.85 -7.18 30.21
CA SER A 385 -18.52 -8.61 30.17
C SER A 385 -18.04 -9.09 28.79
N LEU A 386 -18.20 -8.27 27.75
CA LEU A 386 -17.96 -8.62 26.35
C LEU A 386 -16.65 -8.02 25.84
N ASN A 387 -16.00 -8.73 24.92
CA ASN A 387 -14.86 -8.22 24.17
C ASN A 387 -15.32 -7.62 22.83
N ALA A 388 -14.77 -6.45 22.48
CA ALA A 388 -14.99 -5.83 21.18
C ALA A 388 -13.77 -5.99 20.26
N GLY A 389 -14.03 -6.26 18.98
CA GLY A 389 -13.03 -6.26 17.91
C GLY A 389 -13.45 -5.27 16.83
N THR A 390 -12.88 -4.07 16.82
CA THR A 390 -13.26 -3.02 15.89
C THR A 390 -12.13 -2.64 14.96
N THR A 391 -12.40 -2.00 13.81
CA THR A 391 -11.33 -1.41 13.00
C THR A 391 -10.45 -0.47 13.84
N LEU A 392 -9.16 -0.37 13.49
CA LEU A 392 -8.22 0.52 14.19
C LEU A 392 -8.66 1.98 14.10
N GLU A 393 -9.28 2.36 12.98
CA GLU A 393 -9.84 3.69 12.78
C GLU A 393 -11.02 3.93 13.75
N PHE A 394 -12.01 3.05 13.78
CA PHE A 394 -13.16 3.18 14.69
C PHE A 394 -12.75 3.15 16.17
N LEU A 395 -11.76 2.33 16.54
CA LEU A 395 -11.28 2.21 17.92
C LEU A 395 -10.77 3.54 18.49
N ASN A 396 -10.18 4.40 17.66
CA ASN A 396 -9.45 5.59 18.09
C ASN A 396 -10.14 6.92 17.76
N ARG A 397 -11.29 6.88 17.08
CA ARG A 397 -12.02 8.06 16.61
C ARG A 397 -13.04 8.57 17.63
N GLN A 398 -13.27 9.90 17.63
CA GLN A 398 -14.30 10.53 18.47
C GLN A 398 -15.71 10.21 17.98
N ASP A 399 -15.93 10.10 16.68
CA ASP A 399 -17.15 9.56 16.06
C ASP A 399 -17.15 8.03 15.97
N GLY A 400 -16.17 7.37 16.63
CA GLY A 400 -16.03 5.93 16.71
C GLY A 400 -16.32 5.38 18.10
N LEU A 401 -15.60 4.33 18.50
CA LEU A 401 -15.85 3.61 19.75
C LEU A 401 -15.74 4.52 20.99
N LEU A 402 -14.79 5.46 20.99
CA LEU A 402 -14.59 6.39 22.11
C LEU A 402 -15.84 7.25 22.36
N GLY A 403 -16.47 7.75 21.30
CA GLY A 403 -17.68 8.54 21.41
C GLY A 403 -18.91 7.71 21.74
N VAL A 404 -19.07 6.52 21.13
CA VAL A 404 -20.16 5.60 21.46
C VAL A 404 -20.13 5.23 22.94
N GLN A 405 -18.96 4.83 23.45
CA GLN A 405 -18.79 4.49 24.87
C GLN A 405 -19.14 5.66 25.80
N LYS A 406 -18.81 6.89 25.40
CA LYS A 406 -19.11 8.12 26.15
C LYS A 406 -20.61 8.45 26.14
N GLU A 407 -21.25 8.41 24.97
CA GLU A 407 -22.67 8.75 24.78
C GLU A 407 -23.61 7.71 25.43
N TYR A 408 -23.25 6.43 25.32
CA TYR A 408 -24.02 5.34 25.88
C TYR A 408 -23.61 4.95 27.31
N GLY A 409 -22.50 5.48 27.82
CA GLY A 409 -22.09 5.33 29.21
C GLY A 409 -21.60 3.92 29.57
N PHE A 410 -20.82 3.27 28.69
CA PHE A 410 -20.29 1.93 28.94
C PHE A 410 -18.82 1.77 28.57
N THR A 411 -18.21 0.69 29.05
CA THR A 411 -16.90 0.22 28.61
C THR A 411 -16.91 -1.27 28.35
N PHE A 412 -16.19 -1.72 27.33
CA PHE A 412 -15.99 -3.14 27.07
C PHE A 412 -15.00 -3.76 28.08
N LYS A 413 -15.06 -5.09 28.24
CA LYS A 413 -14.06 -5.85 29.00
C LYS A 413 -12.66 -5.70 28.41
N ASP A 414 -12.60 -5.80 27.09
CA ASP A 414 -11.39 -5.61 26.27
C ASP A 414 -11.85 -5.13 24.88
N ALA A 415 -11.10 -4.21 24.27
CA ALA A 415 -11.39 -3.67 22.94
C ALA A 415 -10.10 -3.68 22.10
N LYS A 416 -10.13 -4.40 20.99
CA LYS A 416 -8.95 -4.60 20.13
C LYS A 416 -9.19 -4.09 18.72
N GLY A 417 -8.13 -3.52 18.15
CA GLY A 417 -8.07 -3.14 16.75
C GLY A 417 -7.92 -4.37 15.85
N ILE A 418 -8.95 -4.70 15.09
CA ILE A 418 -9.00 -5.77 14.10
C ILE A 418 -9.56 -5.19 12.80
N ASP A 419 -8.71 -4.99 11.80
CA ASP A 419 -9.10 -4.32 10.56
C ASP A 419 -9.75 -5.23 9.51
N GLY A 420 -10.55 -4.59 8.66
CA GLY A 420 -11.18 -5.22 7.51
C GLY A 420 -12.08 -6.39 7.91
N ALA A 421 -12.22 -7.36 7.01
CA ALA A 421 -13.09 -8.50 7.23
C ALA A 421 -12.61 -9.48 8.32
N THR A 422 -11.37 -9.34 8.81
CA THR A 422 -10.81 -10.18 9.89
C THR A 422 -11.59 -10.07 11.20
N ARG A 423 -12.22 -8.91 11.47
CA ARG A 423 -13.05 -8.73 12.67
C ARG A 423 -14.28 -9.65 12.69
N TYR A 424 -14.90 -9.89 11.53
CA TYR A 424 -16.02 -10.82 11.41
C TYR A 424 -15.58 -12.28 11.58
N VAL A 425 -14.34 -12.61 11.20
CA VAL A 425 -13.75 -13.92 11.51
C VAL A 425 -13.55 -14.07 13.01
N ALA A 426 -13.00 -13.06 13.69
CA ALA A 426 -12.81 -13.05 15.14
C ALA A 426 -14.15 -13.11 15.91
N LEU A 427 -15.21 -12.49 15.37
CA LEU A 427 -16.56 -12.62 15.90
C LEU A 427 -17.08 -14.05 15.76
N SER A 428 -16.95 -14.63 14.56
CA SER A 428 -17.42 -15.99 14.27
C SER A 428 -16.63 -17.08 15.01
N SER A 429 -15.36 -16.85 15.35
CA SER A 429 -14.56 -17.76 16.18
C SER A 429 -14.87 -17.64 17.69
N GLY A 430 -15.58 -16.58 18.09
CA GLY A 430 -15.88 -16.26 19.49
C GLY A 430 -14.74 -15.55 20.23
N ASP A 431 -13.69 -15.10 19.52
CA ASP A 431 -12.58 -14.33 20.12
C ASP A 431 -13.07 -12.95 20.60
N VAL A 432 -14.04 -12.38 19.90
CA VAL A 432 -14.79 -11.16 20.27
C VAL A 432 -16.29 -11.40 20.15
N GLN A 433 -17.10 -10.60 20.84
CA GLN A 433 -18.57 -10.71 20.85
C GLN A 433 -19.26 -9.52 20.17
N VAL A 434 -18.53 -8.41 20.00
CA VAL A 434 -19.03 -7.20 19.34
C VAL A 434 -18.01 -6.71 18.33
N VAL A 435 -18.47 -6.28 17.16
CA VAL A 435 -17.63 -5.64 16.13
C VAL A 435 -18.28 -4.36 15.63
N ASP A 436 -17.47 -3.44 15.10
CA ASP A 436 -18.01 -2.37 14.25
C ASP A 436 -18.39 -2.94 12.89
N ALA A 437 -19.44 -2.38 12.31
CA ALA A 437 -19.89 -2.71 10.98
C ALA A 437 -20.38 -1.45 10.27
N PHE A 438 -20.60 -1.61 8.98
CA PHE A 438 -21.13 -0.59 8.11
C PHE A 438 -22.51 -1.02 7.65
N SER A 439 -23.47 -0.09 7.60
CA SER A 439 -24.83 -0.39 7.11
C SER A 439 -24.86 -0.94 5.68
N THR A 440 -23.85 -0.62 4.86
CA THR A 440 -23.70 -1.13 3.50
C THR A 440 -22.85 -2.40 3.38
N ASP A 441 -22.38 -2.99 4.48
CA ASP A 441 -21.43 -4.10 4.46
C ASP A 441 -22.09 -5.40 3.93
N GLY A 442 -21.51 -6.00 2.89
CA GLY A 442 -21.97 -7.28 2.34
C GLY A 442 -21.79 -8.44 3.32
N LEU A 443 -20.85 -8.31 4.25
CA LEU A 443 -20.50 -9.37 5.21
C LEU A 443 -21.54 -9.54 6.32
N LEU A 444 -22.33 -8.51 6.63
CA LEU A 444 -23.45 -8.62 7.59
C LEU A 444 -24.42 -9.74 7.17
N LYS A 445 -24.72 -9.84 5.87
CA LYS A 445 -25.57 -10.89 5.30
C LYS A 445 -24.89 -12.26 5.31
N LYS A 446 -23.58 -12.32 5.02
CA LYS A 446 -22.81 -13.57 5.00
C LYS A 446 -22.73 -14.24 6.37
N TYR A 447 -22.48 -13.45 7.41
CA TYR A 447 -22.35 -13.93 8.79
C TYR A 447 -23.67 -13.91 9.55
N ASN A 448 -24.76 -13.45 8.92
CA ASN A 448 -26.09 -13.33 9.51
C ASN A 448 -26.07 -12.59 10.86
N LEU A 449 -25.36 -11.46 10.93
CA LEU A 449 -25.14 -10.75 12.18
C LEU A 449 -26.35 -9.92 12.59
N THR A 450 -26.54 -9.75 13.90
CA THR A 450 -27.53 -8.82 14.43
C THR A 450 -26.91 -7.44 14.54
N VAL A 451 -27.43 -6.50 13.75
CA VAL A 451 -27.04 -5.08 13.79
C VAL A 451 -27.81 -4.40 14.92
N LEU A 452 -27.11 -3.66 15.78
CA LEU A 452 -27.71 -2.93 16.89
C LEU A 452 -28.10 -1.52 16.47
N GLU A 453 -29.34 -1.12 16.75
CA GLU A 453 -29.86 0.21 16.45
C GLU A 453 -29.18 1.29 17.32
N ASP A 454 -28.75 2.38 16.68
CA ASP A 454 -28.30 3.62 17.34
C ASP A 454 -29.51 4.43 17.80
N ASP A 455 -30.11 4.00 18.91
CA ASP A 455 -31.35 4.55 19.47
C ASP A 455 -31.21 5.98 20.04
N LYS A 456 -29.97 6.48 20.23
CA LYS A 456 -29.70 7.86 20.64
C LYS A 456 -29.30 8.76 19.48
N GLY A 457 -29.09 8.21 18.28
CA GLY A 457 -28.67 8.96 17.10
C GLY A 457 -27.27 9.58 17.25
N PHE A 458 -26.33 8.85 17.87
CA PHE A 458 -24.94 9.29 18.07
C PHE A 458 -24.21 9.53 16.75
N PHE A 459 -24.40 8.65 15.76
CA PHE A 459 -23.61 8.70 14.54
C PHE A 459 -24.00 9.87 13.64
N PRO A 460 -23.01 10.62 13.12
CA PRO A 460 -23.26 11.58 12.05
C PRO A 460 -23.84 10.91 10.80
N PRO A 461 -24.47 11.68 9.90
CA PRO A 461 -24.88 11.17 8.61
C PRO A 461 -23.65 10.93 7.73
N TYR A 462 -23.51 9.70 7.21
CA TYR A 462 -22.39 9.27 6.36
C TYR A 462 -22.84 9.04 4.92
N TYR A 463 -23.32 10.11 4.26
CA TYR A 463 -23.65 10.04 2.83
C TYR A 463 -22.39 10.06 1.98
N GLY A 464 -22.33 9.19 0.97
CA GLY A 464 -21.21 9.16 0.03
C GLY A 464 -21.13 10.45 -0.77
N VAL A 465 -20.00 11.15 -0.70
CA VAL A 465 -19.78 12.45 -1.34
C VAL A 465 -18.47 12.45 -2.12
N PRO A 466 -18.47 12.90 -3.39
CA PRO A 466 -17.23 13.14 -4.11
C PRO A 466 -16.53 14.39 -3.55
N LEU A 467 -15.25 14.26 -3.24
CA LEU A 467 -14.35 15.36 -2.99
C LEU A 467 -13.46 15.55 -4.21
N VAL A 468 -13.41 16.77 -4.75
CA VAL A 468 -12.62 17.12 -5.92
C VAL A 468 -11.88 18.42 -5.63
N ARG A 469 -10.61 18.53 -6.01
CA ARG A 469 -9.90 19.81 -5.88
C ARG A 469 -10.54 20.87 -6.78
N GLU A 470 -10.73 22.08 -6.27
CA GLU A 470 -11.39 23.17 -7.01
C GLU A 470 -10.63 23.52 -8.29
N ASP A 471 -9.29 23.53 -8.26
CA ASP A 471 -8.45 23.77 -9.45
C ASP A 471 -8.62 22.70 -10.52
N THR A 472 -8.90 21.45 -10.13
CA THR A 472 -9.22 20.37 -11.07
C THR A 472 -10.59 20.56 -11.70
N LEU A 473 -11.61 20.99 -10.95
CA LEU A 473 -12.94 21.29 -11.49
C LEU A 473 -12.92 22.53 -12.41
N GLU A 474 -12.13 23.54 -12.07
CA GLU A 474 -11.94 24.71 -12.93
C GLU A 474 -11.28 24.34 -14.27
N ALA A 475 -10.30 23.44 -14.25
CA ALA A 475 -9.63 22.95 -15.44
C ALA A 475 -10.51 22.01 -16.28
N HIS A 476 -11.35 21.19 -15.64
CA HIS A 476 -12.16 20.13 -16.25
C HIS A 476 -13.62 20.19 -15.74
N PRO A 477 -14.40 21.21 -16.12
CA PRO A 477 -15.75 21.44 -15.59
C PRO A 477 -16.75 20.32 -15.94
N GLU A 478 -16.47 19.52 -16.98
CA GLU A 478 -17.27 18.36 -17.36
C GLU A 478 -17.28 17.24 -16.30
N LEU A 479 -16.29 17.21 -15.39
CA LEU A 479 -16.18 16.19 -14.35
C LEU A 479 -17.41 16.16 -13.45
N GLN A 480 -17.91 17.33 -13.04
CA GLN A 480 -19.05 17.39 -12.14
C GLN A 480 -20.27 16.67 -12.74
N GLY A 481 -20.56 16.90 -14.03
CA GLY A 481 -21.67 16.24 -14.71
C GLY A 481 -21.48 14.73 -14.92
N VAL A 482 -20.24 14.26 -15.03
CA VAL A 482 -19.93 12.82 -15.10
C VAL A 482 -20.10 12.16 -13.73
N ILE A 483 -19.57 12.79 -12.69
CA ILE A 483 -19.60 12.31 -11.32
C ILE A 483 -21.03 12.29 -10.78
N ASP A 484 -21.78 13.39 -10.94
CA ASP A 484 -23.16 13.51 -10.45
C ASP A 484 -24.07 12.45 -11.10
N ARG A 485 -23.88 12.15 -12.39
CA ARG A 485 -24.62 11.09 -13.09
C ARG A 485 -24.34 9.70 -12.49
N MET A 486 -23.09 9.43 -12.11
CA MET A 486 -22.74 8.18 -11.43
C MET A 486 -23.39 8.12 -10.03
N MET A 487 -23.17 9.16 -9.22
CA MET A 487 -23.60 9.21 -7.82
C MET A 487 -25.12 9.11 -7.67
N ALA A 488 -25.90 9.70 -8.60
CA ALA A 488 -27.35 9.63 -8.58
C ALA A 488 -27.93 8.20 -8.73
N THR A 489 -27.14 7.23 -9.19
CA THR A 489 -27.57 5.84 -9.38
C THR A 489 -27.28 4.92 -8.20
N LEU A 490 -26.65 5.44 -7.14
CA LEU A 490 -26.12 4.65 -6.02
C LEU A 490 -26.98 4.85 -4.76
N ASP A 491 -27.97 3.98 -4.57
CA ASP A 491 -28.70 3.88 -3.29
C ASP A 491 -28.10 2.81 -2.36
N THR A 492 -28.54 2.78 -1.10
CA THR A 492 -28.00 1.89 -0.07
C THR A 492 -28.11 0.41 -0.45
N ASP A 493 -29.24 -0.02 -1.02
CA ASP A 493 -29.45 -1.42 -1.40
C ASP A 493 -28.56 -1.81 -2.58
N THR A 494 -28.39 -0.91 -3.55
CA THR A 494 -27.46 -1.06 -4.65
C THR A 494 -26.04 -1.22 -4.13
N MET A 495 -25.57 -0.34 -3.23
CA MET A 495 -24.22 -0.43 -2.67
C MET A 495 -24.00 -1.73 -1.90
N ARG A 496 -25.00 -2.19 -1.12
CA ARG A 496 -24.93 -3.48 -0.43
C ARG A 496 -24.75 -4.65 -1.38
N GLU A 497 -25.47 -4.65 -2.49
CA GLU A 497 -25.36 -5.71 -3.51
C GLU A 497 -24.00 -5.68 -4.20
N LEU A 498 -23.48 -4.49 -4.56
CA LEU A 498 -22.14 -4.36 -5.15
C LEU A 498 -21.05 -4.85 -4.18
N ASN A 499 -21.14 -4.47 -2.90
CA ASN A 499 -20.22 -4.93 -1.87
C ASN A 499 -20.32 -6.46 -1.67
N TYR A 500 -21.54 -7.01 -1.68
CA TYR A 500 -21.78 -8.45 -1.56
C TYR A 500 -21.10 -9.24 -2.69
N GLN A 501 -21.16 -8.76 -3.93
CA GLN A 501 -20.50 -9.41 -5.07
C GLN A 501 -18.98 -9.50 -4.91
N VAL A 502 -18.36 -8.52 -4.26
CA VAL A 502 -16.91 -8.55 -3.99
C VAL A 502 -16.59 -9.40 -2.75
N ASP A 503 -17.26 -9.13 -1.62
CA ASP A 503 -16.92 -9.73 -0.33
C ASP A 503 -17.36 -11.19 -0.19
N VAL A 504 -18.46 -11.54 -0.85
CA VAL A 504 -19.10 -12.86 -0.73
C VAL A 504 -18.95 -13.67 -2.01
N GLU A 505 -19.20 -13.09 -3.17
CA GLU A 505 -19.03 -13.79 -4.45
C GLU A 505 -17.59 -13.77 -4.96
N HIS A 506 -16.71 -12.98 -4.32
CA HIS A 506 -15.28 -12.87 -4.64
C HIS A 506 -14.98 -12.36 -6.06
N LYS A 507 -15.91 -11.60 -6.66
CA LYS A 507 -15.66 -10.89 -7.92
C LYS A 507 -14.66 -9.75 -7.71
N SER A 508 -13.92 -9.38 -8.76
CA SER A 508 -13.01 -8.24 -8.65
C SER A 508 -13.79 -6.92 -8.55
N PRO A 509 -13.35 -5.93 -7.74
CA PRO A 509 -14.02 -4.63 -7.64
C PRO A 509 -14.18 -3.94 -8.99
N LYS A 510 -13.19 -4.11 -9.89
CA LYS A 510 -13.20 -3.56 -11.24
C LYS A 510 -14.29 -4.20 -12.11
N GLU A 511 -14.44 -5.51 -12.06
CA GLU A 511 -15.50 -6.22 -12.79
C GLU A 511 -16.89 -5.81 -12.29
N VAL A 512 -17.08 -5.73 -10.97
CA VAL A 512 -18.34 -5.31 -10.35
C VAL A 512 -18.70 -3.88 -10.76
N ALA A 513 -17.72 -2.96 -10.71
CA ALA A 513 -17.88 -1.59 -11.18
C ALA A 513 -18.30 -1.53 -12.66
N HIS A 514 -17.55 -2.19 -13.54
CA HIS A 514 -17.81 -2.22 -14.98
C HIS A 514 -19.21 -2.76 -15.30
N ASN A 515 -19.55 -3.93 -14.75
CA ASN A 515 -20.84 -4.59 -14.99
C ASN A 515 -22.00 -3.72 -14.53
N PHE A 516 -21.87 -3.03 -13.39
CA PHE A 516 -22.89 -2.11 -12.92
C PHE A 516 -23.05 -0.89 -13.84
N LEU A 517 -21.94 -0.27 -14.26
CA LEU A 517 -21.97 0.88 -15.16
C LEU A 517 -22.61 0.53 -16.51
N VAL A 518 -22.29 -0.65 -17.06
CA VAL A 518 -22.92 -1.16 -18.30
C VAL A 518 -24.41 -1.42 -18.09
N ALA A 519 -24.79 -2.06 -16.99
CA ALA A 519 -26.20 -2.36 -16.68
C ALA A 519 -27.06 -1.10 -16.51
N LYS A 520 -26.47 -0.01 -16.00
CA LYS A 520 -27.13 1.31 -15.89
C LYS A 520 -27.05 2.15 -17.16
N GLY A 521 -26.38 1.66 -18.22
CA GLY A 521 -26.19 2.38 -19.48
C GLY A 521 -25.31 3.63 -19.36
N LEU A 522 -24.46 3.68 -18.33
CA LEU A 522 -23.54 4.79 -18.07
C LEU A 522 -22.24 4.67 -18.88
N VAL A 523 -21.87 3.43 -19.24
CA VAL A 523 -20.77 3.11 -20.17
C VAL A 523 -21.24 2.03 -21.16
N LYS A 524 -20.61 1.98 -22.34
CA LYS A 524 -20.96 1.07 -23.44
C LYS A 524 -20.10 -0.16 -23.50
#